data_AF-A0A7Y8GV69-F1
#
_entry.id   AF-A0A7Y8GV69-F1
#
_cell.length_a   1.000
_cell.length_b   1.000
_cell.length_c   1.000
_cell.angle_alpha   90.00
_cell.angle_beta   90.00
_cell.angle_gamma   90.00
#
_symmetry.space_group_name_H-M   'P 1'
#
loop_
_entity.id
_entity.type
_entity.pdbx_description
1 polymer ?
#
loop_
_entity_poly.entity_id
_entity_poly.type
_entity_poly.pdbx_seq_one_letter_code
_entity_poly.pdbx_strand_id
1 'polypeptide(L)'
;MRLAIWLCPAPAQRVRQPLQAAQLAARGFTSSADAIECPQGLIATHGGTASLGAAVATPNGGWHLRHNLFKFHAACYGTHAAIEAASHLRLQHALRVDDVCRVTVRASSACEGVCNIAEPRTGLEAKFSLRHTVAMALAGVDTAGLDAFSDEAVYAPEVVALRDRVQVLLAPQCPDLTLSEVVIETQSGTVLRQRYDSGRPASDLLEQQQRLEEKFRLLVKSVLIPDECDELIDLVARLDELTDLSPLAGMLARQACADRH
;
A
#
# COMPACT_ATOMS: atom_id res chain seq x y z
N MET A 1 9.23 19.76 4.23
CA MET A 1 10.37 19.09 4.89
C MET A 1 9.92 17.68 5.31
N ARG A 2 10.22 16.67 4.46
CA ARG A 2 10.34 15.22 4.67
C ARG A 2 9.41 14.51 5.69
N LEU A 3 8.12 14.30 5.34
CA LEU A 3 7.25 13.34 6.04
C LEU A 3 7.60 11.86 5.75
N ALA A 4 8.20 11.57 4.58
CA ALA A 4 8.36 10.21 4.07
C ALA A 4 9.42 9.36 4.81
N ILE A 5 10.42 9.97 5.45
CA ILE A 5 11.54 9.25 6.08
C ILE A 5 11.14 8.62 7.43
N TRP A 6 10.10 9.14 8.09
CA TRP A 6 9.66 8.65 9.42
C TRP A 6 8.90 7.32 9.42
N LEU A 7 8.50 6.81 8.25
CA LEU A 7 7.67 5.60 8.18
C LEU A 7 8.46 4.30 8.36
N CYS A 8 9.79 4.30 8.19
CA CYS A 8 10.56 3.06 8.04
C CYS A 8 11.06 2.41 9.34
N PRO A 9 11.60 3.11 10.37
CA PRO A 9 12.08 2.45 11.60
C PRO A 9 11.00 2.26 12.69
N ALA A 10 9.87 2.96 12.60
CA ALA A 10 8.80 2.92 13.60
C ALA A 10 8.13 1.54 13.85
N PRO A 11 8.04 0.59 12.89
CA PRO A 11 7.31 -0.67 13.11
C PRO A 11 7.99 -1.62 14.12
N ALA A 12 9.32 -1.77 14.07
CA ALA A 12 10.04 -2.75 14.87
C ALA A 12 9.95 -2.46 16.38
N GLN A 13 9.97 -1.19 16.77
CA GLN A 13 9.80 -0.78 18.17
C GLN A 13 8.39 -1.06 18.70
N ARG A 14 7.37 -1.01 17.83
CA ARG A 14 5.96 -1.23 18.19
C ARG A 14 5.64 -2.69 18.52
N VAL A 15 6.42 -3.65 18.01
CA VAL A 15 6.25 -5.09 18.35
C VAL A 15 7.03 -5.47 19.62
N ARG A 16 8.19 -4.84 19.84
CA ARG A 16 9.05 -5.13 21.01
C ARG A 16 8.40 -4.77 22.34
N GLN A 17 7.69 -3.64 22.38
CA GLN A 17 7.11 -3.10 23.62
C GLN A 17 6.00 -3.99 24.21
N PRO A 18 4.99 -4.47 23.44
CA PRO A 18 4.00 -5.42 23.96
C PRO A 18 4.60 -6.75 24.43
N LEU A 19 5.58 -7.29 23.70
CA LEU A 19 6.27 -8.52 24.11
C LEU A 19 6.97 -8.33 25.46
N GLN A 20 7.68 -7.21 25.64
CA GLN A 20 8.32 -6.89 26.91
C GLN A 20 7.29 -6.72 28.04
N ALA A 21 6.16 -6.05 27.78
CA ALA A 21 5.09 -5.91 28.76
C ALA A 21 4.53 -7.26 29.21
N ALA A 22 4.24 -8.17 28.26
CA ALA A 22 3.80 -9.53 28.58
C ALA A 22 4.84 -10.31 29.40
N GLN A 23 6.12 -10.18 29.05
CA GLN A 23 7.22 -10.80 29.80
C GLN A 23 7.42 -10.21 31.21
N LEU A 24 7.11 -8.93 31.43
CA LEU A 24 7.13 -8.31 32.75
C LEU A 24 5.94 -8.75 33.60
N ALA A 25 4.74 -8.80 33.00
CA ALA A 25 3.54 -9.32 33.66
C ALA A 25 3.72 -10.79 34.09
N ALA A 26 4.33 -11.62 33.24
CA ALA A 26 4.68 -13.00 33.57
C ALA A 26 5.68 -13.13 34.74
N ARG A 27 6.42 -12.06 35.05
CA ARG A 27 7.33 -11.96 36.21
C ARG A 27 6.68 -11.27 37.42
N GLY A 28 5.37 -11.04 37.39
CA GLY A 28 4.60 -10.50 38.51
C GLY A 28 4.53 -8.97 38.58
N PHE A 29 4.96 -8.25 37.53
CA PHE A 29 4.72 -6.81 37.45
C PHE A 29 3.22 -6.55 37.25
N THR A 30 2.69 -5.55 37.94
CA THR A 30 1.28 -5.13 37.86
C THR A 30 1.15 -3.71 37.31
N SER A 31 -0.06 -3.34 36.90
CA SER A 31 -0.41 -2.00 36.37
C SER A 31 -1.84 -1.64 36.78
N SER A 32 -2.29 -0.42 36.50
CA SER A 32 -3.68 -0.01 36.70
C SER A 32 -4.63 -0.86 35.85
N ALA A 33 -5.74 -1.29 36.44
CA ALA A 33 -6.76 -2.10 35.75
C ALA A 33 -7.59 -1.28 34.74
N ASP A 34 -7.57 0.04 34.87
CA ASP A 34 -8.36 1.03 34.12
C ASP A 34 -7.45 2.00 33.35
N ALA A 35 -6.23 1.58 32.99
CA ALA A 35 -5.21 2.44 32.37
C ALA A 35 -5.65 3.11 31.03
N ILE A 36 -6.73 2.61 30.41
CA ILE A 36 -7.26 3.15 29.16
C ILE A 36 -8.20 4.33 29.45
N GLU A 37 -9.07 4.19 30.44
CA GLU A 37 -10.22 5.05 30.73
C GLU A 37 -10.07 5.94 31.97
N CYS A 38 -9.06 5.70 32.81
CA CYS A 38 -8.85 6.46 34.05
C CYS A 38 -8.52 7.94 33.78
N PRO A 39 -8.63 8.82 34.80
CA PRO A 39 -8.13 10.19 34.69
C PRO A 39 -6.66 10.21 34.26
N GLN A 40 -6.35 10.96 33.20
CA GLN A 40 -5.02 10.97 32.54
C GLN A 40 -4.60 9.64 31.86
N GLY A 41 -5.53 8.70 31.69
CA GLY A 41 -5.35 7.47 30.91
C GLY A 41 -5.27 7.73 29.40
N LEU A 42 -5.16 6.65 28.62
CA LEU A 42 -4.92 6.72 27.17
C LEU A 42 -5.98 7.56 26.44
N ILE A 43 -7.25 7.40 26.77
CA ILE A 43 -8.34 8.12 26.09
C ILE A 43 -8.29 9.61 26.42
N ALA A 44 -8.11 9.97 27.68
CA ALA A 44 -8.08 11.38 28.10
C ALA A 44 -6.88 12.14 27.49
N THR A 45 -5.76 11.46 27.26
CA THR A 45 -4.51 12.08 26.81
C THR A 45 -4.31 12.02 25.30
N HIS A 46 -4.76 10.95 24.64
CA HIS A 46 -4.50 10.69 23.22
C HIS A 46 -5.77 10.42 22.40
N GLY A 47 -6.93 10.25 23.04
CA GLY A 47 -8.17 9.89 22.37
C GLY A 47 -8.79 11.02 21.56
N GLY A 48 -8.49 12.29 21.84
CA GLY A 48 -9.10 13.42 21.16
C GLY A 48 -10.63 13.40 21.30
N THR A 49 -11.35 13.22 20.18
CA THR A 49 -12.82 13.08 20.15
C THR A 49 -13.30 11.63 20.19
N ALA A 50 -12.41 10.66 20.42
CA ALA A 50 -12.75 9.24 20.44
C ALA A 50 -13.74 8.89 21.55
N SER A 51 -14.72 8.06 21.21
CA SER A 51 -15.68 7.48 22.15
C SER A 51 -15.26 6.06 22.50
N LEU A 52 -15.10 5.76 23.80
CA LEU A 52 -14.82 4.39 24.27
C LEU A 52 -15.90 3.42 23.79
N GLY A 53 -17.18 3.83 23.82
CA GLY A 53 -18.28 3.01 23.34
C GLY A 53 -18.18 2.69 21.84
N ALA A 54 -17.70 3.63 21.02
CA ALA A 54 -17.45 3.37 19.61
C ALA A 54 -16.22 2.46 19.40
N ALA A 55 -15.18 2.60 20.23
CA ALA A 55 -13.95 1.82 20.13
C ALA A 55 -14.15 0.32 20.45
N VAL A 56 -15.10 -0.01 21.34
CA VAL A 56 -15.42 -1.40 21.71
C VAL A 56 -16.65 -1.94 20.98
N ALA A 57 -17.29 -1.14 20.13
CA ALA A 57 -18.44 -1.57 19.36
C ALA A 57 -18.04 -2.67 18.37
N THR A 58 -18.93 -3.65 18.18
CA THR A 58 -18.73 -4.66 17.15
C THR A 58 -18.78 -4.00 15.77
N PRO A 59 -17.74 -4.13 14.93
CA PRO A 59 -17.76 -3.55 13.60
C PRO A 59 -18.80 -4.23 12.71
N ASN A 60 -19.24 -3.51 11.69
CA ASN A 60 -20.04 -4.08 10.62
C ASN A 60 -19.33 -5.32 10.06
N GLY A 61 -20.05 -6.43 9.86
CA GLY A 61 -19.41 -7.68 9.42
C GLY A 61 -18.57 -8.41 10.46
N GLY A 62 -18.63 -8.01 11.74
CA GLY A 62 -18.10 -8.74 12.90
C GLY A 62 -16.66 -8.38 13.29
N TRP A 63 -15.72 -8.39 12.34
CA TRP A 63 -14.29 -8.14 12.61
C TRP A 63 -13.71 -7.05 11.72
N HIS A 64 -12.93 -6.14 12.29
CA HIS A 64 -12.19 -5.13 11.52
C HIS A 64 -11.21 -5.75 10.52
N LEU A 65 -10.68 -6.95 10.82
CA LEU A 65 -9.75 -7.68 9.94
C LEU A 65 -10.34 -7.93 8.55
N ARG A 66 -11.66 -8.12 8.44
CA ARG A 66 -12.34 -8.33 7.14
C ARG A 66 -12.37 -7.10 6.23
N HIS A 67 -12.07 -5.93 6.80
CA HIS A 67 -12.00 -4.66 6.06
C HIS A 67 -10.56 -4.26 5.76
N ASN A 68 -9.60 -5.19 5.94
CA ASN A 68 -8.21 -4.91 5.66
C ASN A 68 -8.00 -4.64 4.17
N LEU A 69 -7.12 -3.69 3.91
CA LEU A 69 -6.79 -3.23 2.57
C LEU A 69 -5.34 -3.56 2.27
N PHE A 70 -5.10 -4.13 1.09
CA PHE A 70 -3.76 -4.54 0.69
C PHE A 70 -3.19 -3.57 -0.33
N LYS A 71 -1.92 -3.23 -0.13
CA LYS A 71 -1.16 -2.49 -1.13
C LYS A 71 -0.83 -3.43 -2.28
N PHE A 72 -1.37 -3.22 -3.47
CA PHE A 72 -0.91 -3.93 -4.66
C PHE A 72 0.31 -3.24 -5.28
N HIS A 73 0.37 -1.91 -5.21
CA HIS A 73 1.53 -1.13 -5.66
C HIS A 73 2.51 -0.82 -4.53
N ALA A 74 3.81 -0.73 -4.83
CA ALA A 74 4.89 -0.38 -3.91
C ALA A 74 4.96 1.13 -3.60
N ALA A 75 3.80 1.81 -3.57
CA ALA A 75 3.66 3.27 -3.44
C ALA A 75 2.78 3.69 -2.25
N CYS A 76 2.63 5.01 -2.05
CA CYS A 76 1.68 5.59 -1.09
C CYS A 76 0.25 5.13 -1.42
N TYR A 77 -0.55 4.76 -0.41
CA TYR A 77 -1.86 4.17 -0.67
C TYR A 77 -2.80 5.09 -1.46
N GLY A 78 -2.67 6.41 -1.27
CA GLY A 78 -3.45 7.40 -2.00
C GLY A 78 -3.21 7.45 -3.51
N THR A 79 -2.15 6.81 -4.02
CA THR A 79 -1.93 6.71 -5.47
C THR A 79 -2.56 5.47 -6.11
N HIS A 80 -2.99 4.48 -5.31
CA HIS A 80 -3.39 3.16 -5.81
C HIS A 80 -4.61 3.25 -6.72
N ALA A 81 -5.61 4.04 -6.34
CA ALA A 81 -6.81 4.24 -7.17
C ALA A 81 -6.50 4.83 -8.54
N ALA A 82 -5.57 5.79 -8.62
CA ALA A 82 -5.17 6.39 -9.88
C ALA A 82 -4.36 5.40 -10.75
N ILE A 83 -3.49 4.59 -10.14
CA ILE A 83 -2.74 3.53 -10.84
C ILE A 83 -3.69 2.49 -11.43
N GLU A 84 -4.64 2.00 -10.65
CA GLU A 84 -5.63 1.00 -11.09
C GLU A 84 -6.52 1.55 -12.21
N ALA A 85 -7.02 2.77 -12.08
CA ALA A 85 -7.82 3.42 -13.11
C ALA A 85 -7.05 3.61 -14.43
N ALA A 86 -5.79 4.06 -14.35
CA ALA A 86 -4.94 4.23 -15.53
C ALA A 86 -4.56 2.90 -16.19
N SER A 87 -4.22 1.88 -15.38
CA SER A 87 -3.90 0.54 -15.85
C SER A 87 -5.09 -0.12 -16.55
N HIS A 88 -6.30 0.04 -15.99
CA HIS A 88 -7.53 -0.43 -16.60
C HIS A 88 -7.76 0.19 -17.98
N LEU A 89 -7.66 1.53 -18.10
CA LEU A 89 -7.80 2.22 -19.39
C LEU A 89 -6.74 1.79 -20.41
N ARG A 90 -5.48 1.64 -19.98
CA ARG A 90 -4.39 1.17 -20.84
C ARG A 90 -4.70 -0.21 -21.41
N LEU A 91 -5.09 -1.15 -20.56
CA LEU A 91 -5.35 -2.54 -20.95
C LEU A 91 -6.61 -2.66 -21.80
N GLN A 92 -7.71 -2.04 -21.38
CA GLN A 92 -9.00 -2.11 -22.07
C GLN A 92 -8.96 -1.55 -23.49
N HIS A 93 -8.19 -0.48 -23.70
CA HIS A 93 -8.10 0.21 -24.98
C HIS A 93 -6.78 -0.04 -25.72
N ALA A 94 -5.92 -0.92 -25.20
CA ALA A 94 -4.58 -1.20 -25.72
C ALA A 94 -3.75 0.07 -26.00
N LEU A 95 -3.87 1.07 -25.13
CA LEU A 95 -3.22 2.38 -25.32
C LEU A 95 -1.70 2.24 -25.30
N ARG A 96 -1.05 2.86 -26.29
CA ARG A 96 0.39 3.09 -26.31
C ARG A 96 0.69 4.47 -25.73
N VAL A 97 1.94 4.66 -25.32
CA VAL A 97 2.45 5.94 -24.81
C VAL A 97 2.17 7.10 -25.78
N ASP A 98 2.31 6.85 -27.08
CA ASP A 98 2.13 7.86 -28.11
C ASP A 98 0.66 8.22 -28.35
N ASP A 99 -0.28 7.35 -27.99
CA ASP A 99 -1.72 7.58 -28.14
C ASP A 99 -2.25 8.60 -27.12
N VAL A 100 -1.51 8.85 -26.03
CA VAL A 100 -1.94 9.71 -24.92
C VAL A 100 -1.58 11.16 -25.22
N CYS A 101 -2.59 12.02 -25.39
CA CYS A 101 -2.40 13.47 -25.54
C CYS A 101 -2.32 14.17 -24.18
N ARG A 102 -3.30 13.91 -23.29
CA ARG A 102 -3.38 14.53 -21.96
C ARG A 102 -4.04 13.58 -20.97
N VAL A 103 -3.61 13.64 -19.71
CA VAL A 103 -4.22 12.88 -18.62
C VAL A 103 -4.61 13.83 -17.49
N THR A 104 -5.83 13.69 -17.00
CA THR A 104 -6.32 14.40 -15.81
C THR A 104 -6.64 13.40 -14.71
N VAL A 105 -5.97 13.53 -13.57
CA VAL A 105 -6.24 12.75 -12.36
C VAL A 105 -7.06 13.62 -11.41
N ARG A 106 -8.30 13.23 -11.15
CA ARG A 106 -9.14 13.82 -10.11
C ARG A 106 -8.96 13.04 -8.81
N ALA A 107 -8.58 13.72 -7.74
CA ALA A 107 -8.25 13.12 -6.46
C ALA A 107 -8.69 13.98 -5.27
N SER A 108 -8.61 13.42 -4.06
CA SER A 108 -8.92 14.14 -2.81
C SER A 108 -7.96 15.29 -2.54
N SER A 109 -8.46 16.36 -1.92
CA SER A 109 -7.62 17.47 -1.43
C SER A 109 -6.56 17.01 -0.43
N ALA A 110 -6.81 15.89 0.28
CA ALA A 110 -5.82 15.28 1.17
C ALA A 110 -4.56 14.82 0.41
N CYS A 111 -4.65 14.50 -0.89
CA CYS A 111 -3.51 14.09 -1.69
C CYS A 111 -2.45 15.20 -1.83
N GLU A 112 -2.83 16.48 -1.71
CA GLU A 112 -1.91 17.61 -1.85
C GLU A 112 -0.74 17.54 -0.86
N GLY A 113 -1.03 17.27 0.41
CA GLY A 113 -0.02 17.15 1.46
C GLY A 113 0.61 15.77 1.58
N VAL A 114 0.16 14.78 0.80
CA VAL A 114 0.50 13.36 0.98
C VAL A 114 1.22 12.78 -0.22
N CYS A 115 0.66 12.89 -1.43
CA CYS A 115 1.15 12.18 -2.61
C CYS A 115 1.04 12.96 -3.95
N ASN A 116 1.14 14.29 -3.91
CA ASN A 116 1.11 15.15 -5.10
C ASN A 116 2.49 15.77 -5.46
N ILE A 117 3.58 15.02 -5.31
CA ILE A 117 4.90 15.50 -5.79
C ILE A 117 4.85 15.60 -7.32
N ALA A 118 5.04 16.81 -7.87
CA ALA A 118 4.90 17.04 -9.31
C ALA A 118 6.05 16.42 -10.12
N GLU A 119 7.29 16.62 -9.69
CA GLU A 119 8.52 16.20 -10.36
C GLU A 119 9.42 15.44 -9.36
N PRO A 120 9.16 14.14 -9.12
CA PRO A 120 10.00 13.36 -8.22
C PRO A 120 11.41 13.22 -8.81
N ARG A 121 12.43 13.28 -7.94
CA ARG A 121 13.85 13.13 -8.28
C ARG A 121 14.47 11.85 -7.73
N THR A 122 13.74 11.14 -6.89
CA THR A 122 14.16 9.87 -6.28
C THR A 122 13.01 8.88 -6.35
N GLY A 123 13.34 7.59 -6.30
CA GLY A 123 12.39 6.50 -6.22
C GLY A 123 11.45 6.62 -5.03
N LEU A 124 11.95 7.13 -3.89
CA LEU A 124 11.11 7.42 -2.74
C LEU A 124 10.09 8.52 -3.06
N GLU A 125 10.50 9.63 -3.67
CA GLU A 125 9.58 10.70 -4.06
C GLU A 125 8.56 10.22 -5.09
N ALA A 126 8.96 9.35 -6.03
CA ALA A 126 8.06 8.77 -7.03
C ALA A 126 6.90 8.00 -6.39
N LYS A 127 7.14 7.31 -5.26
CA LYS A 127 6.08 6.63 -4.47
C LYS A 127 5.02 7.58 -3.91
N PHE A 128 5.29 8.88 -3.87
CA PHE A 128 4.39 9.94 -3.40
C PHE A 128 4.06 10.95 -4.53
N SER A 129 4.06 10.50 -5.78
CA SER A 129 3.69 11.31 -6.95
C SER A 129 2.55 10.67 -7.72
N LEU A 130 1.34 11.25 -7.66
CA LEU A 130 0.21 10.84 -8.49
C LEU A 130 0.52 10.90 -9.99
N ARG A 131 1.22 11.96 -10.44
CA ARG A 131 1.58 12.14 -11.85
C ARG A 131 2.50 11.03 -12.34
N HIS A 132 3.55 10.76 -11.56
CA HIS A 132 4.56 9.78 -11.94
C HIS A 132 4.00 8.35 -11.86
N THR A 133 3.26 8.02 -10.80
CA THR A 133 2.66 6.67 -10.67
C THR A 133 1.62 6.38 -11.75
N VAL A 134 0.81 7.37 -12.16
CA VAL A 134 -0.09 7.23 -13.32
C VAL A 134 0.70 7.11 -14.62
N ALA A 135 1.78 7.85 -14.80
CA ALA A 135 2.64 7.72 -15.96
C ALA A 135 3.28 6.32 -16.06
N MET A 136 3.79 5.77 -14.96
CA MET A 136 4.28 4.39 -14.88
C MET A 136 3.19 3.39 -15.27
N ALA A 137 1.98 3.58 -14.75
CA ALA A 137 0.82 2.78 -15.08
C ALA A 137 0.41 2.88 -16.55
N LEU A 138 0.60 4.01 -17.23
CA LEU A 138 0.33 4.12 -18.66
C LEU A 138 1.48 3.58 -19.53
N ALA A 139 2.72 3.63 -19.03
CA ALA A 139 3.91 3.13 -19.69
C ALA A 139 4.03 1.60 -19.67
N GLY A 140 3.19 0.89 -18.91
CA GLY A 140 3.31 -0.58 -18.79
C GLY A 140 4.17 -1.04 -17.62
N VAL A 141 4.66 -0.13 -16.77
CA VAL A 141 5.55 -0.48 -15.66
C VAL A 141 4.77 -1.23 -14.58
N ASP A 142 5.30 -2.37 -14.16
CA ASP A 142 4.79 -3.11 -13.01
C ASP A 142 5.16 -2.39 -11.71
N THR A 143 4.20 -1.65 -11.16
CA THR A 143 4.34 -0.87 -9.93
C THR A 143 4.22 -1.71 -8.65
N ALA A 144 4.00 -3.03 -8.74
CA ALA A 144 4.07 -3.92 -7.58
C ALA A 144 5.51 -4.19 -7.14
N GLY A 145 6.45 -4.20 -8.09
CA GLY A 145 7.87 -4.40 -7.86
C GLY A 145 8.55 -3.21 -7.17
N LEU A 146 9.54 -3.49 -6.33
CA LEU A 146 10.34 -2.43 -5.67
C LEU A 146 11.27 -1.73 -6.66
N ASP A 147 11.84 -2.47 -7.59
CA ASP A 147 12.80 -1.98 -8.61
C ASP A 147 12.19 -0.92 -9.53
N ALA A 148 10.85 -0.95 -9.70
CA ALA A 148 10.10 0.04 -10.45
C ALA A 148 10.21 1.45 -9.86
N PHE A 149 10.56 1.56 -8.58
CA PHE A 149 10.79 2.82 -7.87
C PHE A 149 12.26 2.97 -7.48
N SER A 150 13.19 2.55 -8.34
CA SER A 150 14.61 2.94 -8.27
C SER A 150 14.80 4.39 -8.71
N ASP A 151 15.89 5.03 -8.29
CA ASP A 151 16.19 6.41 -8.68
C ASP A 151 16.38 6.49 -10.21
N GLU A 152 16.95 5.46 -10.83
CA GLU A 152 17.12 5.34 -12.27
C GLU A 152 15.77 5.25 -13.01
N ALA A 153 14.83 4.45 -12.50
CA ALA A 153 13.51 4.29 -13.11
C ALA A 153 12.69 5.60 -13.14
N VAL A 154 12.94 6.52 -12.20
CA VAL A 154 12.27 7.84 -12.19
C VAL A 154 12.56 8.66 -13.44
N TYR A 155 13.73 8.44 -14.06
CA TYR A 155 14.19 9.16 -15.24
C TYR A 155 13.93 8.42 -16.56
N ALA A 156 13.20 7.30 -16.54
CA ALA A 156 12.82 6.59 -17.76
C ALA A 156 12.11 7.54 -18.75
N PRO A 157 12.62 7.74 -19.98
CA PRO A 157 12.14 8.80 -20.89
C PRO A 157 10.64 8.74 -21.19
N GLU A 158 10.10 7.54 -21.38
CA GLU A 158 8.68 7.31 -21.64
C GLU A 158 7.80 7.67 -20.43
N VAL A 159 8.26 7.38 -19.21
CA VAL A 159 7.55 7.73 -17.97
C VAL A 159 7.59 9.23 -17.74
N VAL A 160 8.74 9.88 -17.98
CA VAL A 160 8.89 11.34 -17.90
C VAL A 160 7.97 12.02 -18.91
N ALA A 161 7.99 11.59 -20.17
CA ALA A 161 7.14 12.17 -21.22
C ALA A 161 5.65 12.03 -20.92
N LEU A 162 5.21 10.90 -20.34
CA LEU A 162 3.83 10.73 -19.89
C LEU A 162 3.51 11.59 -18.68
N ARG A 163 4.39 11.63 -17.68
CA ARG A 163 4.21 12.42 -16.45
C ARG A 163 3.96 13.90 -16.79
N ASP A 164 4.68 14.42 -17.77
CA ASP A 164 4.56 15.82 -18.19
C ASP A 164 3.20 16.11 -18.88
N ARG A 165 2.47 15.08 -19.33
CA ARG A 165 1.09 15.16 -19.84
C ARG A 165 0.03 14.94 -18.75
N VAL A 166 0.42 14.58 -17.53
CA VAL A 166 -0.49 14.30 -16.41
C VAL A 166 -0.65 15.55 -15.54
N GLN A 167 -1.91 15.97 -15.36
CA GLN A 167 -2.29 16.99 -14.38
C GLN A 167 -3.13 16.38 -13.26
N VAL A 168 -2.96 16.90 -12.05
CA VAL A 168 -3.78 16.51 -10.88
C VAL A 168 -4.75 17.65 -10.57
N LEU A 169 -6.03 17.32 -10.46
CA LEU A 169 -7.09 18.23 -10.03
C LEU A 169 -7.68 17.72 -8.71
N LEU A 170 -7.56 18.52 -7.65
CA LEU A 170 -8.19 18.22 -6.37
C LEU A 170 -9.68 18.49 -6.51
N ALA A 171 -10.50 17.46 -6.37
CA ALA A 171 -11.87 17.47 -6.86
C ALA A 171 -12.85 17.03 -5.75
N PRO A 172 -13.87 17.83 -5.38
CA PRO A 172 -14.82 17.49 -4.32
C PRO A 172 -15.54 16.15 -4.50
N GLN A 173 -15.69 15.69 -5.74
CA GLN A 173 -16.28 14.40 -6.09
C GLN A 173 -15.40 13.18 -5.73
N CYS A 174 -14.13 13.40 -5.38
CA CYS A 174 -13.22 12.39 -4.85
C CYS A 174 -12.85 12.75 -3.40
N PRO A 175 -13.77 12.63 -2.43
CA PRO A 175 -13.52 13.08 -1.07
C PRO A 175 -12.43 12.26 -0.36
N ASP A 176 -12.38 10.96 -0.62
CA ASP A 176 -11.51 10.02 0.07
C ASP A 176 -10.14 9.87 -0.62
N LEU A 177 -9.10 9.64 0.19
CA LEU A 177 -7.73 9.39 -0.30
C LEU A 177 -7.66 8.15 -1.20
N THR A 178 -8.60 7.21 -1.04
CA THR A 178 -8.63 5.93 -1.76
C THR A 178 -9.42 5.97 -3.06
N LEU A 179 -9.97 7.13 -3.43
CA LEU A 179 -10.85 7.30 -4.59
C LEU A 179 -10.21 8.24 -5.60
N SER A 180 -10.18 7.84 -6.87
CA SER A 180 -9.69 8.70 -7.95
C SER A 180 -10.44 8.45 -9.25
N GLU A 181 -10.47 9.46 -10.10
CA GLU A 181 -10.93 9.33 -11.49
C GLU A 181 -9.80 9.78 -12.43
N VAL A 182 -9.48 8.93 -13.40
CA VAL A 182 -8.50 9.22 -14.46
C VAL A 182 -9.26 9.47 -15.75
N VAL A 183 -8.97 10.60 -16.39
CA VAL A 183 -9.51 11.00 -17.69
C VAL A 183 -8.35 11.11 -18.67
N ILE A 184 -8.39 10.35 -19.75
CA ILE A 184 -7.37 10.35 -20.80
C ILE A 184 -7.97 10.94 -22.07
N GLU A 185 -7.36 12.00 -22.57
CA GLU A 185 -7.59 12.51 -23.92
C GLU A 185 -6.52 11.90 -24.82
N THR A 186 -6.96 11.19 -25.86
CA THR A 186 -6.06 10.54 -26.84
C THR A 186 -5.69 11.51 -27.96
N GLN A 187 -4.63 11.19 -28.73
CA GLN A 187 -4.22 11.98 -29.90
C GLN A 187 -5.32 12.05 -30.99
N SER A 188 -6.21 11.06 -31.05
CA SER A 188 -7.36 11.06 -31.96
C SER A 188 -8.52 11.93 -31.48
N GLY A 189 -8.43 12.52 -30.28
CA GLY A 189 -9.49 13.31 -29.65
C GLY A 189 -10.51 12.49 -28.86
N THR A 190 -10.37 11.17 -28.78
CA THR A 190 -11.23 10.34 -27.94
C THR A 190 -10.93 10.58 -26.47
N VAL A 191 -11.99 10.70 -25.65
CA VAL A 191 -11.90 10.90 -24.20
C VAL A 191 -12.34 9.63 -23.47
N LEU A 192 -11.42 9.06 -22.71
CA LEU A 192 -11.63 7.85 -21.91
C LEU A 192 -11.67 8.23 -20.44
N ARG A 193 -12.51 7.57 -19.64
CA ARG A 193 -12.70 7.88 -18.22
C ARG A 193 -12.83 6.61 -17.41
N GLN A 194 -12.12 6.55 -16.30
CA GLN A 194 -12.25 5.47 -15.33
C GLN A 194 -12.18 6.01 -13.92
N ARG A 195 -13.15 5.62 -13.09
CA ARG A 195 -13.15 5.88 -11.64
C ARG A 195 -12.86 4.58 -10.91
N TYR A 196 -12.01 4.65 -9.89
CA TYR A 196 -11.63 3.50 -9.10
C TYR A 196 -11.57 3.85 -7.61
N ASP A 197 -12.02 2.92 -6.76
CA ASP A 197 -12.00 3.03 -5.32
C ASP A 197 -11.19 1.88 -4.69
N SER A 198 -9.96 2.19 -4.31
CA SER A 198 -9.04 1.27 -3.61
C SER A 198 -9.36 1.10 -2.12
N GLY A 199 -10.39 1.79 -1.61
CA GLY A 199 -10.86 1.72 -0.23
C GLY A 199 -11.89 0.62 -0.02
N ARG A 200 -12.34 -0.04 -1.08
CA ARG A 200 -13.29 -1.14 -1.03
C ARG A 200 -12.53 -2.45 -0.82
N PRO A 201 -12.81 -3.20 0.27
CA PRO A 201 -12.28 -4.54 0.44
C PRO A 201 -12.66 -5.42 -0.76
N ALA A 202 -11.78 -6.35 -1.11
CA ALA A 202 -12.04 -7.26 -2.22
C ALA A 202 -13.27 -8.13 -1.92
N SER A 203 -14.15 -8.27 -2.91
CA SER A 203 -15.29 -9.19 -2.87
C SER A 203 -14.92 -10.58 -3.36
N ASP A 204 -13.95 -10.67 -4.29
CA ASP A 204 -13.39 -11.93 -4.77
C ASP A 204 -12.08 -12.22 -4.02
N LEU A 205 -12.15 -13.16 -3.08
CA LEU A 205 -11.00 -13.53 -2.25
C LEU A 205 -10.00 -14.40 -3.02
N LEU A 206 -10.43 -15.11 -4.05
CA LEU A 206 -9.54 -15.92 -4.88
C LEU A 206 -8.67 -15.01 -5.75
N GLU A 207 -9.28 -14.01 -6.39
CA GLU A 207 -8.54 -13.00 -7.15
C GLU A 207 -7.58 -12.22 -6.25
N GLN A 208 -8.04 -11.81 -5.06
CA GLN A 208 -7.18 -11.13 -4.08
C GLN A 208 -5.97 -12.00 -3.69
N GLN A 209 -6.20 -13.29 -3.40
CA GLN A 209 -5.13 -14.21 -3.04
C GLN A 209 -4.10 -14.32 -4.17
N GLN A 210 -4.53 -14.55 -5.41
CA GLN A 210 -3.63 -14.65 -6.57
C GLN A 210 -2.76 -13.39 -6.71
N ARG A 211 -3.36 -12.20 -6.65
CA ARG A 211 -2.63 -10.93 -6.73
C ARG A 211 -1.63 -10.74 -5.59
N LEU A 212 -1.98 -11.20 -4.38
CA LEU A 212 -1.08 -11.13 -3.22
C LEU A 212 0.09 -12.09 -3.35
N GLU A 213 -0.13 -13.30 -3.85
CA GLU A 213 0.92 -14.29 -4.07
C GLU A 213 1.86 -13.86 -5.21
N GLU A 214 1.33 -13.36 -6.34
CA GLU A 214 2.13 -12.77 -7.42
C GLU A 214 3.02 -11.64 -6.90
N LYS A 215 2.42 -10.74 -6.12
CA LYS A 215 3.18 -9.67 -5.46
C LYS A 215 4.23 -10.22 -4.50
N PHE A 216 3.90 -11.22 -3.69
CA PHE A 216 4.84 -11.82 -2.76
C PHE A 216 6.06 -12.39 -3.50
N ARG A 217 5.83 -13.18 -4.55
CA ARG A 217 6.89 -13.72 -5.44
C ARG A 217 7.79 -12.60 -5.98
N LEU A 218 7.21 -11.49 -6.45
CA LEU A 218 7.98 -10.33 -6.93
C LEU A 218 8.85 -9.68 -5.85
N LEU A 219 8.37 -9.63 -4.61
CA LEU A 219 9.08 -8.99 -3.50
C LEU A 219 10.22 -9.85 -2.94
N VAL A 220 10.09 -11.18 -3.03
CA VAL A 220 11.06 -12.10 -2.42
C VAL A 220 12.04 -12.73 -3.42
N LYS A 221 11.89 -12.48 -4.73
CA LYS A 221 12.73 -13.04 -5.80
C LYS A 221 14.25 -12.89 -5.58
N SER A 222 14.69 -11.88 -4.83
CA SER A 222 16.11 -11.63 -4.53
C SER A 222 16.62 -12.34 -3.28
N VAL A 223 15.72 -12.96 -2.51
CA VAL A 223 16.00 -13.52 -1.18
C VAL A 223 15.60 -15.00 -1.09
N LEU A 224 14.59 -15.43 -1.87
CA LEU A 224 14.09 -16.80 -1.93
C LEU A 224 14.20 -17.34 -3.36
N ILE A 225 14.56 -18.62 -3.48
CA ILE A 225 14.40 -19.35 -4.73
C ILE A 225 12.91 -19.68 -4.96
N PRO A 226 12.47 -19.95 -6.20
CA PRO A 226 11.05 -20.19 -6.51
C PRO A 226 10.40 -21.27 -5.65
N ASP A 227 11.07 -22.42 -5.47
CA ASP A 227 10.54 -23.54 -4.69
C ASP A 227 10.32 -23.18 -3.21
N GLU A 228 11.25 -22.43 -2.60
CA GLU A 228 11.11 -21.95 -1.20
C GLU A 228 9.97 -20.93 -1.07
N CYS A 229 9.76 -20.12 -2.10
CA CYS A 229 8.68 -19.14 -2.13
C CYS A 229 7.31 -19.82 -2.20
N ASP A 230 7.15 -20.81 -3.08
CA ASP A 230 5.90 -21.56 -3.21
C ASP A 230 5.62 -22.42 -1.96
N GLU A 231 6.66 -23.03 -1.36
CA GLU A 231 6.51 -23.75 -0.08
C GLU A 231 6.04 -22.81 1.05
N LEU A 232 6.56 -21.58 1.13
CA LEU A 232 6.07 -20.59 2.10
C LEU A 232 4.62 -20.19 1.86
N ILE A 233 4.21 -20.00 0.60
CA ILE A 233 2.81 -19.69 0.25
C ILE A 233 1.90 -20.83 0.71
N ASP A 234 2.27 -22.08 0.43
CA ASP A 234 1.49 -23.26 0.79
C ASP A 234 1.39 -23.48 2.31
N LEU A 235 2.44 -23.17 3.07
CA LEU A 235 2.43 -23.21 4.53
C LEU A 235 1.52 -22.14 5.13
N VAL A 236 1.58 -20.91 4.61
CA VAL A 236 0.71 -19.81 5.07
C VAL A 236 -0.75 -20.07 4.72
N ALA A 237 -1.03 -20.67 3.57
CA ALA A 237 -2.38 -21.00 3.13
C ALA A 237 -3.09 -22.02 4.04
N ARG A 238 -2.34 -22.85 4.77
CA ARG A 238 -2.86 -23.87 5.71
C ARG A 238 -2.47 -23.60 7.16
N LEU A 239 -2.18 -22.35 7.50
CA LEU A 239 -1.65 -21.96 8.80
C LEU A 239 -2.54 -22.41 9.98
N ASP A 240 -3.86 -22.44 9.78
CA ASP A 240 -4.87 -22.88 10.75
C ASP A 240 -4.92 -24.40 10.94
N GLU A 241 -4.35 -25.16 10.01
CA GLU A 241 -4.22 -26.63 10.10
C GLU A 241 -2.90 -27.05 10.77
N LEU A 242 -1.94 -26.13 10.93
CA LEU A 242 -0.64 -26.43 11.50
C LEU A 242 -0.71 -26.55 13.03
N THR A 243 -0.25 -27.69 13.55
CA THR A 243 -0.09 -27.91 14.99
C THR A 243 1.22 -27.35 15.54
N ASP A 244 2.16 -27.00 14.67
CA ASP A 244 3.49 -26.49 15.00
C ASP A 244 3.94 -25.46 13.95
N LEU A 245 4.42 -24.29 14.39
CA LEU A 245 4.92 -23.22 13.53
C LEU A 245 6.44 -23.31 13.29
N SER A 246 7.13 -24.30 13.87
CA SER A 246 8.57 -24.50 13.69
C SER A 246 8.99 -24.65 12.22
N PRO A 247 8.24 -25.32 11.32
CA PRO A 247 8.59 -25.37 9.90
C PRO A 247 8.61 -23.97 9.26
N LEU A 248 7.55 -23.18 9.47
CA LEU A 248 7.44 -21.81 8.97
C LEU A 248 8.54 -20.92 9.55
N ALA A 249 8.75 -20.97 10.87
CA ALA A 249 9.82 -20.22 11.53
C ALA A 249 11.21 -20.62 11.03
N GLY A 250 11.43 -21.91 10.77
CA GLY A 250 12.68 -22.44 10.24
C GLY A 250 13.02 -21.90 8.86
N MET A 251 12.03 -21.82 7.96
CA MET A 251 12.21 -21.22 6.63
C MET A 251 12.55 -19.73 6.74
N LEU A 252 11.80 -18.98 7.55
CA LEU A 252 12.04 -17.53 7.73
C LEU A 252 13.38 -17.22 8.40
N ALA A 253 13.88 -18.10 9.28
CA ALA A 253 15.13 -17.89 10.02
C ALA A 253 16.38 -18.18 9.18
N ARG A 254 16.32 -19.10 8.20
CA ARG A 254 17.46 -19.43 7.33
C ARG A 254 17.90 -18.23 6.49
N GLN A 255 16.96 -17.43 6.03
CA GLN A 255 17.21 -16.23 5.22
C GLN A 255 17.96 -15.13 5.97
N ALA A 256 17.66 -14.90 7.25
CA ALA A 256 18.32 -13.86 8.05
C ALA A 256 19.83 -14.11 8.30
N CYS A 257 20.33 -15.31 7.99
CA CYS A 257 21.73 -15.67 8.10
C CYS A 257 22.51 -15.57 6.78
N ALA A 258 21.82 -15.68 5.63
CA ALA A 258 22.45 -15.61 4.31
C ALA A 258 22.87 -14.19 3.91
N ASP A 259 22.14 -13.16 4.34
CA ASP A 259 22.42 -11.73 4.04
C ASP A 259 23.60 -11.12 4.85
N ARG A 260 24.46 -11.96 5.45
CA ARG A 260 25.63 -11.54 6.27
C ARG A 260 26.99 -11.75 5.59
N HIS A 261 27.02 -11.95 4.27
CA HIS A 261 28.26 -12.09 3.49
C HIS A 261 28.31 -11.14 2.30
#